data_AF-A0A1F3QG25-F1
#
_entry.id   AF-A0A1F3QG25-F1
#
_cell.length_a   1.000
_cell.length_b   1.000
_cell.length_c   1.000
_cell.angle_alpha   90.00
_cell.angle_beta   90.00
_cell.angle_gamma   90.00
#
_symmetry.space_group_name_H-M   'P 1'
#
loop_
_entity.id
_entity.type
_entity.pdbx_description
1 polymer ?
#
loop_
_entity_poly.entity_id
_entity_poly.type
_entity_poly.pdbx_seq_one_letter_code
_entity_poly.pdbx_strand_id
1 'polypeptide(L)'
;MNDNLRKAEKEMFISIYGEEEFEKLEEYIESDLAKQRAKASEKMPYTKRPKSIRAEIDRENNLKQRNMEKFEYLFKEFKPENSEKDFKKIAKALMTEFAIKINETEFYLTEIEFYCKTINNDSHQDPYVHGDNLQKEFGKWYFHGSGLDITFGNENFYGGILLRGIKTHSENEWKYTSGPLNVVKELFSKTNSIGEKAVFCLEPKEEKILPLNGPFFSNRVGLKPTINKKYFDRKYRAIIDISSKHPFKEKEKVYKVLKDDTSVKENLNEIFGYKIK
;
A
#
# COMPACT_ATOMS: atom_id res chain seq x y z
N MET A 1 28.13 7.63 -6.14
CA MET A 1 27.31 7.19 -7.30
C MET A 1 26.54 8.34 -7.97
N ASN A 2 26.32 9.49 -7.31
CA ASN A 2 25.43 10.56 -7.78
C ASN A 2 26.08 11.68 -8.63
N ASP A 3 27.42 11.74 -8.73
CA ASP A 3 28.09 12.83 -9.45
C ASP A 3 28.44 12.47 -10.90
N ASN A 4 28.59 11.17 -11.20
CA ASN A 4 28.81 10.69 -12.57
C ASN A 4 27.52 10.73 -13.42
N LEU A 5 26.35 10.48 -12.81
CA LEU A 5 25.05 10.61 -13.46
C LEU A 5 24.75 12.06 -13.85
N ARG A 6 25.01 13.00 -12.93
CA ARG A 6 24.82 14.44 -13.19
C ARG A 6 25.75 15.00 -14.25
N LYS A 7 26.97 14.47 -14.35
CA LYS A 7 27.90 14.85 -15.41
C LYS A 7 27.39 14.39 -16.79
N ALA A 8 26.89 13.16 -16.87
CA ALA A 8 26.32 12.61 -18.11
C ALA A 8 25.05 13.36 -18.55
N GLU A 9 24.18 13.75 -17.62
CA GLU A 9 22.97 14.54 -17.91
C GLU A 9 23.31 15.96 -18.42
N LYS A 10 24.33 16.60 -17.82
CA LYS A 10 24.85 17.90 -18.27
C LYS A 10 25.46 17.81 -19.67
N GLU A 11 26.34 16.84 -19.90
CA GLU A 11 26.97 16.63 -21.21
C GLU A 11 25.93 16.35 -22.30
N MET A 12 24.91 15.55 -21.97
CA MET A 12 23.80 15.27 -22.88
C MET A 12 22.98 16.52 -23.20
N PHE A 13 22.61 17.32 -22.19
CA PHE A 13 21.82 18.54 -22.42
C PHE A 13 22.59 19.57 -23.25
N ILE A 14 23.87 19.81 -22.93
CA ILE A 14 24.73 20.73 -23.69
C ILE A 14 24.90 20.26 -25.13
N SER A 15 25.02 18.95 -25.37
CA SER A 15 25.14 18.40 -26.72
C SER A 15 23.90 18.65 -27.60
N ILE A 16 22.72 18.82 -27.00
CA ILE A 16 21.45 18.99 -27.71
C ILE A 16 21.08 20.47 -27.84
N TYR A 17 21.31 21.26 -26.79
CA TYR A 17 20.78 22.62 -26.68
C TYR A 17 21.87 23.71 -26.62
N GLY A 18 23.14 23.34 -26.50
CA GLY A 18 24.26 24.27 -26.40
C GLY A 18 24.52 24.78 -24.98
N GLU A 19 25.72 25.35 -24.76
CA GLU A 19 26.15 25.85 -23.45
C GLU A 19 25.35 27.08 -23.00
N GLU A 20 25.03 28.01 -23.90
CA GLU A 20 24.27 29.22 -23.55
C GLU A 20 22.86 28.92 -23.02
N GLU A 21 22.17 27.93 -23.57
CA GLU A 21 20.83 27.54 -23.09
C GLU A 21 20.90 26.79 -21.75
N PHE A 22 21.98 26.04 -21.52
CA PHE A 22 22.22 25.42 -20.22
C PHE A 22 22.50 26.46 -19.13
N GLU A 23 23.29 27.50 -19.43
CA GLU A 23 23.55 28.61 -18.50
C GLU A 23 22.27 29.37 -18.13
N LYS A 24 21.39 29.65 -19.11
CA LYS A 24 20.07 30.28 -18.85
C LYS A 24 19.19 29.40 -17.97
N LEU A 25 19.21 28.09 -18.17
CA LEU A 25 18.45 27.14 -17.37
C LEU A 25 18.98 27.08 -15.93
N GLU A 26 20.31 27.06 -15.74
CA GLU A 26 20.93 27.12 -14.41
C GLU A 26 20.58 28.43 -13.70
N GLU A 27 20.66 29.57 -14.40
CA GLU A 27 20.32 30.88 -13.84
C GLU A 27 18.83 30.97 -13.45
N TYR A 28 17.93 30.39 -14.26
CA TYR A 28 16.50 30.30 -13.95
C TYR A 28 16.22 29.46 -12.70
N ILE A 29 16.89 28.29 -12.57
CA ILE A 29 16.75 27.40 -11.42
C ILE A 29 17.28 28.07 -10.15
N GLU A 30 18.45 28.71 -10.20
CA GLU A 30 19.02 29.45 -9.06
C GLU A 30 18.11 30.62 -8.64
N SER A 31 17.56 31.36 -9.61
CA SER A 31 16.58 32.44 -9.40
C SER A 31 15.31 31.94 -8.70
N ASP A 32 14.75 30.81 -9.14
CA ASP A 32 13.53 30.27 -8.55
C ASP A 32 13.78 29.71 -7.15
N LEU A 33 14.91 29.02 -6.95
CA LEU A 33 15.35 28.57 -5.63
C LEU A 33 15.61 29.75 -4.68
N ALA A 34 16.18 30.86 -5.15
CA ALA A 34 16.37 32.06 -4.37
C ALA A 34 15.04 32.71 -3.93
N LYS A 35 14.03 32.73 -4.81
CA LYS A 35 12.67 33.20 -4.48
C LYS A 35 11.98 32.30 -3.47
N GLN A 36 12.15 30.98 -3.57
CA GLN A 36 11.64 30.02 -2.60
C GLN A 36 12.33 30.20 -1.22
N ARG A 37 13.66 30.45 -1.20
CA ARG A 37 14.42 30.76 0.03
C ARG A 37 13.95 32.06 0.70
N ALA A 38 13.71 33.12 -0.08
CA ALA A 38 13.24 34.40 0.45
C ALA A 38 11.86 34.27 1.11
N LYS A 39 10.91 33.59 0.47
CA LYS A 39 9.57 33.30 1.02
C LYS A 39 9.62 32.45 2.30
N ALA A 40 10.59 31.55 2.41
CA ALA A 40 10.79 30.76 3.63
C ALA A 40 11.41 31.57 4.79
N SER A 41 12.21 32.60 4.48
CA SER A 41 12.94 33.39 5.47
C SER A 41 12.08 34.46 6.18
N GLU A 42 11.03 34.99 5.54
CA GLU A 42 10.15 36.01 6.13
C GLU A 42 9.19 35.49 7.22
N LYS A 43 9.08 34.17 7.41
CA LYS A 43 8.11 33.55 8.34
C LYS A 43 8.69 32.88 9.60
N MET A 44 9.98 33.01 9.92
CA MET A 44 10.56 32.32 11.09
C MET A 44 11.42 33.18 12.02
N PRO A 45 11.17 33.18 13.34
CA PRO A 45 12.06 33.79 14.33
C PRO A 45 13.40 33.03 14.45
N TYR A 46 14.43 33.79 14.83
CA TYR A 46 15.88 33.53 14.74
C TYR A 46 16.45 32.33 15.55
N THR A 47 15.64 31.42 16.11
CA THR A 47 16.14 30.37 17.04
C THR A 47 16.18 28.95 16.51
N LYS A 48 15.91 28.69 15.22
CA LYS A 48 16.08 27.35 14.61
C LYS A 48 16.62 27.46 13.17
N ARG A 49 17.94 27.50 12.99
CA ARG A 49 18.53 27.21 11.67
C ARG A 49 18.42 25.70 11.39
N PRO A 50 17.83 25.26 10.27
CA PRO A 50 17.72 23.84 9.95
C PRO A 50 19.08 23.24 9.55
N LYS A 51 19.25 21.95 9.82
CA LYS A 51 20.26 21.10 9.14
C LYS A 51 20.01 21.23 7.62
N SER A 52 21.03 21.16 6.77
CA SER A 52 20.86 21.41 5.33
C SER A 52 19.71 20.58 4.74
N ILE A 53 18.87 21.19 3.90
CA ILE A 53 17.70 20.55 3.26
C ILE A 53 18.09 19.21 2.61
N ARG A 54 19.27 19.14 2.00
CA ARG A 54 19.84 17.92 1.44
C ARG A 54 20.00 16.79 2.47
N ALA A 55 20.49 17.09 3.67
CA ALA A 55 20.62 16.10 4.74
C ALA A 55 19.28 15.66 5.31
N GLU A 56 18.20 16.42 5.12
CA GLU A 56 16.84 16.05 5.51
C GLU A 56 16.22 15.10 4.47
N ILE A 57 16.30 15.45 3.18
CA ILE A 57 15.91 14.58 2.06
C ILE A 57 16.65 13.23 2.12
N ASP A 58 17.97 13.24 2.33
CA ASP A 58 18.77 12.01 2.44
C ASP A 58 18.31 11.15 3.63
N ARG A 59 17.90 11.76 4.75
CA ARG A 59 17.38 11.02 5.90
C ARG A 59 16.02 10.40 5.61
N GLU A 60 15.12 11.14 4.98
CA GLU A 60 13.78 10.65 4.63
C GLU A 60 13.87 9.48 3.65
N ASN A 61 14.70 9.60 2.60
CA ASN A 61 14.93 8.52 1.64
C ASN A 61 15.49 7.27 2.32
N ASN A 62 16.48 7.43 3.20
CA ASN A 62 17.03 6.32 3.98
C ASN A 62 15.99 5.66 4.90
N LEU A 63 15.08 6.45 5.47
CA LEU A 63 13.99 5.92 6.31
C LEU A 63 12.97 5.14 5.47
N LYS A 64 12.54 5.68 4.33
CA LYS A 64 11.62 4.99 3.40
C LYS A 64 12.22 3.67 2.92
N GLN A 65 13.50 3.66 2.57
CA GLN A 65 14.21 2.44 2.17
C GLN A 65 14.22 1.39 3.29
N ARG A 66 14.60 1.77 4.52
CA ARG A 66 14.61 0.84 5.66
C ARG A 66 13.22 0.27 5.98
N ASN A 67 12.18 1.09 5.85
CA ASN A 67 10.80 0.63 6.06
C ASN A 67 10.40 -0.39 5.00
N MET A 68 10.78 -0.19 3.73
CA MET A 68 10.56 -1.17 2.68
C MET A 68 11.33 -2.46 2.94
N GLU A 69 12.61 -2.40 3.26
CA GLU A 69 13.43 -3.59 3.59
C GLU A 69 12.83 -4.41 4.75
N LYS A 70 12.35 -3.72 5.79
CA LYS A 70 11.65 -4.36 6.92
C LYS A 70 10.35 -5.02 6.48
N PHE A 71 9.61 -4.41 5.56
CA PHE A 71 8.39 -4.99 5.01
C PHE A 71 8.69 -6.23 4.16
N GLU A 72 9.68 -6.19 3.28
CA GLU A 72 10.13 -7.35 2.52
C GLU A 72 10.57 -8.51 3.43
N TYR A 73 11.22 -8.20 4.55
CA TYR A 73 11.63 -9.20 5.53
C TYR A 73 10.44 -9.99 6.11
N LEU A 74 9.26 -9.37 6.25
CA LEU A 74 8.05 -10.08 6.69
C LEU A 74 7.66 -11.23 5.74
N PHE A 75 7.96 -11.09 4.45
CA PHE A 75 7.66 -12.11 3.45
C PHE A 75 8.78 -13.14 3.30
N LYS A 76 10.03 -12.75 3.53
CA LYS A 76 11.16 -13.70 3.58
C LYS A 76 10.99 -14.72 4.70
N GLU A 77 10.45 -14.29 5.83
CA GLU A 77 10.15 -15.15 6.99
C GLU A 77 8.79 -15.84 6.90
N PHE A 78 8.00 -15.59 5.85
CA PHE A 78 6.66 -16.15 5.71
C PHE A 78 6.70 -17.67 5.59
N LYS A 79 5.89 -18.34 6.42
CA LYS A 79 5.76 -19.80 6.43
C LYS A 79 4.31 -20.21 6.15
N PRO A 80 4.01 -20.85 4.99
CA PRO A 80 2.65 -21.27 4.65
C PRO A 80 1.93 -22.06 5.77
N GLU A 81 2.65 -22.95 6.47
CA GLU A 81 2.15 -23.74 7.58
C GLU A 81 1.64 -22.90 8.76
N ASN A 82 2.17 -21.68 8.94
CA ASN A 82 1.81 -20.73 10.01
C ASN A 82 1.21 -19.42 9.47
N SER A 83 0.70 -19.48 8.24
CA SER A 83 0.11 -18.37 7.48
C SER A 83 -0.74 -17.39 8.30
N GLU A 84 -1.62 -17.83 9.20
CA GLU A 84 -2.49 -16.95 9.98
C GLU A 84 -1.73 -15.91 10.81
N LYS A 85 -0.65 -16.33 11.46
CA LYS A 85 0.16 -15.43 12.29
C LYS A 85 0.88 -14.40 11.43
N ASP A 86 1.41 -14.82 10.28
CA ASP A 86 2.18 -13.93 9.41
C ASP A 86 1.26 -13.01 8.60
N PHE A 87 0.09 -13.48 8.16
CA PHE A 87 -0.96 -12.64 7.56
C PHE A 87 -1.37 -11.50 8.50
N LYS A 88 -1.49 -11.74 9.81
CA LYS A 88 -1.76 -10.68 10.79
C LYS A 88 -0.66 -9.62 10.82
N LYS A 89 0.62 -10.02 10.81
CA LYS A 89 1.75 -9.09 10.78
C LYS A 89 1.80 -8.30 9.47
N ILE A 90 1.65 -9.01 8.35
CA ILE A 90 1.70 -8.43 7.00
C ILE A 90 0.54 -7.45 6.83
N ALA A 91 -0.69 -7.81 7.18
CA ALA A 91 -1.85 -6.92 7.09
C ALA A 91 -1.66 -5.68 7.97
N LYS A 92 -1.15 -5.85 9.19
CA LYS A 92 -0.85 -4.71 10.07
C LYS A 92 0.14 -3.76 9.41
N ALA A 93 1.28 -4.26 8.92
CA ALA A 93 2.26 -3.42 8.25
C ALA A 93 1.69 -2.78 6.99
N LEU A 94 1.17 -3.57 6.05
CA LEU A 94 0.68 -3.11 4.75
C LEU A 94 -0.46 -2.08 4.87
N MET A 95 -1.42 -2.27 5.77
CA MET A 95 -2.59 -1.40 5.86
C MET A 95 -2.34 -0.14 6.72
N THR A 96 -1.37 -0.18 7.64
CA THR A 96 -1.11 0.91 8.59
C THR A 96 0.14 1.72 8.27
N GLU A 97 1.16 1.12 7.66
CA GLU A 97 2.47 1.74 7.41
C GLU A 97 2.70 2.07 5.94
N PHE A 98 1.88 1.56 5.01
CA PHE A 98 2.05 1.77 3.56
C PHE A 98 0.80 2.37 2.89
N ALA A 99 1.03 3.13 1.83
CA ALA A 99 0.02 3.63 0.91
C ALA A 99 0.37 3.23 -0.52
N ILE A 100 -0.65 3.11 -1.35
CA ILE A 100 -0.49 2.98 -2.79
C ILE A 100 -0.50 4.38 -3.37
N LYS A 101 0.52 4.73 -4.14
CA LYS A 101 0.63 6.02 -4.82
C LYS A 101 0.40 5.86 -6.31
N ILE A 102 -0.51 6.67 -6.85
CA ILE A 102 -0.69 6.85 -8.28
C ILE A 102 -0.55 8.34 -8.58
N ASN A 103 0.54 8.69 -9.28
CA ASN A 103 0.96 10.08 -9.48
C ASN A 103 1.01 10.82 -8.12
N GLU A 104 0.27 11.93 -7.97
CA GLU A 104 0.20 12.68 -6.71
C GLU A 104 -0.90 12.20 -5.75
N THR A 105 -1.65 11.15 -6.10
CA THR A 105 -2.75 10.64 -5.27
C THR A 105 -2.33 9.45 -4.44
N GLU A 106 -2.60 9.53 -3.14
CA GLU A 106 -2.41 8.43 -2.20
C GLU A 106 -3.72 7.66 -1.93
N PHE A 107 -3.57 6.35 -1.82
CA PHE A 107 -4.63 5.41 -1.49
C PHE A 107 -4.22 4.53 -0.32
N TYR A 108 -5.10 4.47 0.68
CA TYR A 108 -4.88 3.74 1.92
C TYR A 108 -5.71 2.47 1.90
N LEU A 109 -5.08 1.32 2.10
CA LEU A 109 -5.77 0.02 2.11
C LEU A 109 -6.72 -0.09 3.31
N THR A 110 -7.96 -0.49 3.05
CA THR A 110 -8.98 -0.73 4.09
C THR A 110 -9.48 -2.16 4.14
N GLU A 111 -9.35 -2.92 3.05
CA GLU A 111 -9.74 -4.34 2.97
C GLU A 111 -8.81 -5.11 2.02
N ILE A 112 -8.29 -6.25 2.47
CA ILE A 112 -7.46 -7.18 1.67
C ILE A 112 -7.83 -8.64 1.93
N GLU A 113 -7.52 -9.54 0.99
CA GLU A 113 -7.65 -10.99 1.15
C GLU A 113 -6.35 -11.72 0.81
N PHE A 114 -5.97 -12.70 1.63
CA PHE A 114 -4.80 -13.52 1.41
C PHE A 114 -5.14 -14.83 0.69
N TYR A 115 -4.28 -15.19 -0.25
CA TYR A 115 -4.32 -16.42 -1.04
C TYR A 115 -2.91 -17.03 -1.03
N CYS A 116 -2.77 -18.27 -0.53
CA CYS A 116 -1.47 -18.96 -0.45
C CYS A 116 -1.63 -20.46 -0.71
N LYS A 117 -0.78 -21.04 -1.57
CA LYS A 117 -0.80 -22.48 -1.86
C LYS A 117 0.60 -23.04 -2.03
N THR A 118 0.97 -24.04 -1.25
CA THR A 118 2.24 -24.76 -1.40
C THR A 118 2.29 -25.59 -2.68
N ILE A 119 3.47 -25.69 -3.29
CA ILE A 119 3.68 -26.40 -4.57
C ILE A 119 4.16 -27.83 -4.31
N ASN A 120 5.21 -27.97 -3.51
CA ASN A 120 5.94 -29.24 -3.37
C ASN A 120 5.56 -30.04 -2.11
N ASN A 121 4.56 -29.59 -1.34
CA ASN A 121 4.05 -30.30 -0.17
C ASN A 121 2.59 -29.92 0.13
N ASP A 122 1.93 -30.66 1.02
CA ASP A 122 0.54 -30.44 1.39
C ASP A 122 0.35 -29.56 2.65
N SER A 123 1.36 -28.80 3.07
CA SER A 123 1.28 -28.02 4.32
C SER A 123 0.22 -26.91 4.24
N HIS A 124 -0.02 -26.34 3.06
CA HIS A 124 -1.05 -25.33 2.83
C HIS A 124 -1.61 -25.40 1.41
N GLN A 125 -2.61 -26.24 1.19
CA GLN A 125 -3.30 -26.42 -0.10
C GLN A 125 -4.59 -25.59 -0.23
N ASP A 126 -4.51 -24.26 -0.26
CA ASP A 126 -5.69 -23.43 -0.50
C ASP A 126 -6.16 -23.54 -1.96
N PRO A 127 -7.34 -24.13 -2.24
CA PRO A 127 -7.79 -24.37 -3.60
C PRO A 127 -8.39 -23.12 -4.27
N TYR A 128 -8.52 -22.01 -3.54
CA TYR A 128 -9.02 -20.75 -4.08
C TYR A 128 -7.90 -19.88 -4.70
N VAL A 129 -6.65 -20.33 -4.63
CA VAL A 129 -5.50 -19.66 -5.26
C VAL A 129 -5.54 -19.90 -6.77
N HIS A 130 -5.33 -18.83 -7.56
CA HIS A 130 -5.28 -18.91 -9.03
C HIS A 130 -4.18 -19.85 -9.53
N GLY A 131 -2.99 -19.79 -8.91
CA GLY A 131 -1.85 -20.62 -9.29
C GLY A 131 -1.09 -20.10 -10.51
N ASP A 132 -1.16 -18.79 -10.76
CA ASP A 132 -0.42 -18.16 -11.85
C ASP A 132 1.09 -18.10 -11.55
N ASN A 133 1.92 -18.14 -12.57
CA ASN A 133 3.38 -18.09 -12.40
C ASN A 133 3.85 -16.82 -11.70
N LEU A 134 3.20 -15.67 -11.94
CA LEU A 134 3.55 -14.42 -11.29
C LEU A 134 3.31 -14.47 -9.77
N GLN A 135 2.39 -15.32 -9.30
CA GLN A 135 2.19 -15.53 -7.86
C GLN A 135 3.34 -16.29 -7.20
N LYS A 136 4.34 -16.79 -7.94
CA LYS A 136 5.62 -17.32 -7.41
C LYS A 136 6.70 -16.24 -7.31
N GLU A 137 6.37 -14.99 -7.62
CA GLU A 137 7.30 -13.88 -7.50
C GLU A 137 6.86 -12.97 -6.35
N PHE A 138 7.82 -12.30 -5.72
CA PHE A 138 7.57 -11.34 -4.67
C PHE A 138 7.45 -9.92 -5.24
N GLY A 139 6.48 -9.15 -4.74
CA GLY A 139 6.37 -7.71 -4.96
C GLY A 139 5.88 -7.31 -6.36
N LYS A 140 5.19 -8.19 -7.08
CA LYS A 140 4.63 -7.87 -8.40
C LYS A 140 3.16 -7.46 -8.28
N TRP A 141 2.74 -6.58 -9.18
CA TRP A 141 1.34 -6.29 -9.43
C TRP A 141 0.75 -7.38 -10.33
N TYR A 142 -0.22 -8.14 -9.84
CA TYR A 142 -0.87 -9.21 -10.61
C TYR A 142 -2.32 -8.86 -10.88
N PHE A 143 -2.63 -8.50 -12.14
CA PHE A 143 -4.00 -8.26 -12.60
C PHE A 143 -4.65 -9.55 -13.06
N HIS A 144 -5.87 -9.79 -12.62
CA HIS A 144 -6.67 -10.93 -13.03
C HIS A 144 -8.15 -10.55 -13.09
N GLY A 145 -9.01 -11.43 -13.63
CA GLY A 145 -10.42 -11.13 -13.85
C GLY A 145 -11.24 -10.81 -12.59
N SER A 146 -10.68 -10.99 -11.39
CA SER A 146 -11.33 -10.66 -10.12
C SER A 146 -10.76 -9.42 -9.42
N GLY A 147 -9.62 -8.87 -9.87
CA GLY A 147 -9.01 -7.72 -9.21
C GLY A 147 -7.51 -7.57 -9.46
N LEU A 148 -6.85 -6.97 -8.47
CA LEU A 148 -5.42 -6.72 -8.44
C LEU A 148 -4.84 -7.29 -7.15
N ASP A 149 -3.80 -8.10 -7.30
CA ASP A 149 -3.04 -8.69 -6.20
C ASP A 149 -1.65 -8.03 -6.07
N ILE A 150 -1.13 -8.00 -4.84
CA ILE A 150 0.31 -7.94 -4.57
C ILE A 150 0.82 -9.37 -4.40
N THR A 151 1.74 -9.81 -5.25
CA THR A 151 2.29 -11.16 -5.17
C THR A 151 3.34 -11.27 -4.07
N PHE A 152 3.41 -12.44 -3.42
CA PHE A 152 4.38 -12.68 -2.36
C PHE A 152 4.92 -14.11 -2.30
N GLY A 153 4.69 -14.90 -3.35
CA GLY A 153 5.18 -16.26 -3.41
C GLY A 153 6.66 -16.38 -3.74
N ASN A 154 7.07 -17.62 -3.90
CA ASN A 154 8.40 -18.02 -4.36
C ASN A 154 8.31 -19.38 -5.07
N GLU A 155 9.44 -20.00 -5.36
CA GLU A 155 9.50 -21.31 -6.03
C GLU A 155 8.79 -22.45 -5.26
N ASN A 156 8.53 -22.27 -3.96
CA ASN A 156 7.91 -23.28 -3.10
C ASN A 156 6.40 -23.09 -2.90
N PHE A 157 5.87 -21.89 -3.13
CA PHE A 157 4.45 -21.60 -2.95
C PHE A 157 3.97 -20.41 -3.79
N TYR A 158 2.70 -20.46 -4.19
CA TYR A 158 1.98 -19.33 -4.77
C TYR A 158 1.46 -18.41 -3.66
N GLY A 159 1.61 -17.09 -3.82
CA GLY A 159 1.12 -16.09 -2.87
C GLY A 159 0.56 -14.84 -3.56
N GLY A 160 -0.67 -14.46 -3.20
CA GLY A 160 -1.32 -13.21 -3.66
C GLY A 160 -2.14 -12.55 -2.54
N ILE A 161 -2.04 -11.21 -2.47
CA ILE A 161 -2.86 -10.37 -1.58
C ILE A 161 -3.80 -9.54 -2.44
N LEU A 162 -5.07 -9.94 -2.50
CA LEU A 162 -6.09 -9.23 -3.25
C LEU A 162 -6.47 -7.93 -2.58
N LEU A 163 -6.38 -6.83 -3.34
CA LEU A 163 -6.83 -5.52 -2.92
C LEU A 163 -8.35 -5.42 -3.07
N ARG A 164 -9.07 -5.13 -1.99
CA ARG A 164 -10.55 -5.11 -1.99
C ARG A 164 -11.17 -3.81 -1.52
N GLY A 165 -10.45 -3.05 -0.72
CA GLY A 165 -10.92 -1.78 -0.21
C GLY A 165 -9.77 -0.80 -0.10
N ILE A 166 -10.03 0.44 -0.53
CA ILE A 166 -9.14 1.58 -0.38
C ILE A 166 -9.93 2.78 0.12
N LYS A 167 -9.23 3.75 0.68
CA LYS A 167 -9.73 5.10 0.87
C LYS A 167 -8.72 6.13 0.40
N THR A 168 -9.21 7.28 -0.03
CA THR A 168 -8.38 8.43 -0.42
C THR A 168 -8.95 9.70 0.20
N HIS A 169 -8.10 10.70 0.40
CA HIS A 169 -8.50 11.98 0.97
C HIS A 169 -8.95 12.93 -0.13
N SER A 170 -10.16 13.48 -0.02
CA SER A 170 -10.73 14.44 -0.97
C SER A 170 -11.30 15.63 -0.21
N GLU A 171 -10.79 16.84 -0.49
CA GLU A 171 -11.43 18.14 -0.13
C GLU A 171 -12.03 18.25 1.30
N ASN A 172 -11.44 17.56 2.29
CA ASN A 172 -11.80 17.48 3.73
C ASN A 172 -12.52 16.19 4.21
N GLU A 173 -12.70 15.17 3.38
CA GLU A 173 -13.24 13.89 3.82
C GLU A 173 -12.56 12.66 3.22
N TRP A 174 -12.73 11.52 3.91
CA TRP A 174 -12.29 10.22 3.43
C TRP A 174 -13.34 9.61 2.51
N LYS A 175 -12.97 9.39 1.24
CA LYS A 175 -13.77 8.64 0.28
C LYS A 175 -13.35 7.17 0.31
N TYR A 176 -14.28 6.27 0.59
CA TYR A 176 -14.05 4.81 0.55
C TYR A 176 -14.45 4.23 -0.80
N THR A 177 -13.63 3.31 -1.29
CA THR A 177 -13.93 2.47 -2.45
C THR A 177 -13.84 1.01 -2.02
N SER A 178 -14.89 0.24 -2.31
CA SER A 178 -15.04 -1.16 -1.87
C SER A 178 -15.41 -2.07 -3.04
N GLY A 179 -14.82 -3.27 -3.05
CA GLY A 179 -14.91 -4.26 -4.11
C GLY A 179 -13.65 -4.24 -4.98
N PRO A 180 -13.07 -5.41 -5.31
CA PRO A 180 -11.75 -5.50 -5.93
C PRO A 180 -11.68 -4.85 -7.32
N LEU A 181 -12.70 -5.03 -8.17
CA LEU A 181 -12.75 -4.35 -9.48
C LEU A 181 -12.98 -2.84 -9.36
N ASN A 182 -13.71 -2.40 -8.34
CA ASN A 182 -13.90 -0.97 -8.08
C ASN A 182 -12.61 -0.32 -7.59
N VAL A 183 -11.82 -1.03 -6.78
CA VAL A 183 -10.47 -0.61 -6.37
C VAL A 183 -9.60 -0.40 -7.60
N VAL A 184 -9.53 -1.38 -8.51
CA VAL A 184 -8.77 -1.24 -9.77
C VAL A 184 -9.24 -0.02 -10.56
N LYS A 185 -10.55 0.14 -10.76
CA LYS A 185 -11.11 1.28 -11.47
C LYS A 185 -10.73 2.62 -10.83
N GLU A 186 -10.85 2.74 -9.51
CA GLU A 186 -10.56 3.98 -8.80
C GLU A 186 -9.06 4.31 -8.84
N LEU A 187 -8.20 3.31 -8.61
CA LEU A 187 -6.74 3.47 -8.72
C LEU A 187 -6.37 4.05 -10.09
N PHE A 188 -6.82 3.40 -11.17
CA PHE A 188 -6.51 3.82 -12.53
C PHE A 188 -7.31 5.03 -13.02
N SER A 189 -8.30 5.51 -12.25
CA SER A 189 -8.94 6.80 -12.55
C SER A 189 -8.04 8.01 -12.32
N LYS A 190 -6.91 7.80 -11.61
CA LYS A 190 -5.92 8.83 -11.28
C LYS A 190 -4.69 8.78 -12.18
N THR A 191 -4.65 7.86 -13.14
CA THR A 191 -3.60 7.89 -14.16
C THR A 191 -3.83 9.05 -15.11
N ASN A 192 -2.74 9.50 -15.72
CA ASN A 192 -2.78 10.57 -16.71
C ASN A 192 -3.34 10.06 -18.05
N SER A 193 -3.29 10.91 -19.08
CA SER A 193 -3.66 10.52 -20.44
C SER A 193 -2.77 9.38 -20.97
N ILE A 194 -3.23 8.68 -22.01
CA ILE A 194 -2.51 7.58 -22.68
C ILE A 194 -1.09 7.97 -23.13
N GLY A 195 -0.82 9.25 -23.38
CA GLY A 195 0.50 9.74 -23.81
C GLY A 195 1.45 10.09 -22.67
N GLU A 196 0.99 10.02 -21.41
CA GLU A 196 1.73 10.51 -20.26
C GLU A 196 2.22 9.37 -19.37
N LYS A 197 3.38 9.58 -18.75
CA LYS A 197 3.90 8.65 -17.75
C LYS A 197 3.00 8.68 -16.52
N ALA A 198 2.78 7.51 -15.93
CA ALA A 198 2.15 7.37 -14.63
C ALA A 198 3.13 6.68 -13.67
N VAL A 199 3.15 7.17 -12.43
CA VAL A 199 3.84 6.47 -11.33
C VAL A 199 2.81 5.59 -10.63
N PHE A 200 3.13 4.32 -10.41
CA PHE A 200 2.30 3.40 -9.64
C PHE A 200 3.17 2.54 -8.73
N CYS A 201 3.14 2.82 -7.43
CA CYS A 201 3.98 2.13 -6.45
C CYS A 201 3.30 1.97 -5.10
N LEU A 202 3.88 1.09 -4.28
CA LEU A 202 3.60 1.00 -2.85
C LEU A 202 4.72 1.74 -2.13
N GLU A 203 4.39 2.68 -1.25
CA GLU A 203 5.37 3.46 -0.50
C GLU A 203 5.03 3.52 1.00
N PRO A 204 6.04 3.63 1.88
CA PRO A 204 5.82 3.89 3.29
C PRO A 204 5.13 5.25 3.47
N LYS A 205 4.10 5.30 4.31
CA LYS A 205 3.42 6.55 4.66
C LYS A 205 4.38 7.48 5.39
N GLU A 206 4.29 8.77 5.08
CA GLU A 206 5.04 9.81 5.78
C GLU A 206 4.51 9.99 7.21
N GLU A 207 3.18 10.01 7.35
CA GLU A 207 2.52 9.99 8.64
C GLU A 207 2.05 8.58 8.99
N LYS A 208 2.43 8.11 10.19
CA LYS A 208 1.78 6.96 10.80
C LYS A 208 0.37 7.36 11.19
N ILE A 209 -0.56 7.26 10.26
CA ILE A 209 -1.98 7.30 10.58
C ILE A 209 -2.23 6.11 11.49
N LEU A 210 -2.41 6.38 12.78
CA LEU A 210 -2.83 5.37 13.74
C LEU A 210 -4.10 4.73 13.16
N PRO A 211 -4.16 3.39 13.02
CA PRO A 211 -5.40 2.76 12.64
C PRO A 211 -6.45 3.17 13.66
N LEU A 212 -7.55 3.77 13.19
CA LEU A 212 -8.70 4.09 14.03
C LEU A 212 -9.21 2.83 14.74
N ASN A 213 -9.11 1.66 14.07
CA ASN A 213 -9.39 0.30 14.59
C ASN A 213 -8.89 -0.80 13.59
N GLY A 214 -8.35 -1.93 14.07
CA GLY A 214 -7.96 -3.11 13.26
C GLY A 214 -6.44 -3.33 13.04
N PRO A 215 -6.02 -4.25 12.13
CA PRO A 215 -6.85 -5.05 11.24
C PRO A 215 -7.59 -6.20 11.93
N PHE A 216 -8.86 -6.35 11.60
CA PHE A 216 -9.72 -7.45 12.03
C PHE A 216 -9.79 -8.51 10.94
N PHE A 217 -9.85 -9.78 11.34
CA PHE A 217 -9.82 -10.91 10.41
C PHE A 217 -11.17 -11.62 10.34
N SER A 218 -11.64 -11.86 9.12
CA SER A 218 -12.89 -12.58 8.84
C SER A 218 -12.74 -13.47 7.61
N ASN A 219 -13.81 -14.18 7.26
CA ASN A 219 -13.89 -15.01 6.07
C ASN A 219 -13.76 -14.18 4.80
N ARG A 220 -13.17 -14.78 3.77
CA ARG A 220 -13.13 -14.22 2.41
C ARG A 220 -14.53 -14.18 1.79
N VAL A 221 -14.72 -13.29 0.83
CA VAL A 221 -15.98 -13.03 0.14
C VAL A 221 -15.96 -13.63 -1.27
N GLY A 222 -17.09 -14.20 -1.70
CA GLY A 222 -17.25 -14.71 -3.07
C GLY A 222 -16.68 -16.12 -3.31
N LEU A 223 -16.23 -16.80 -2.25
CA LEU A 223 -15.79 -18.19 -2.33
C LEU A 223 -16.98 -19.15 -2.30
N LYS A 224 -16.87 -20.28 -3.01
CA LYS A 224 -17.89 -21.34 -3.01
C LYS A 224 -17.55 -22.39 -1.94
N PRO A 225 -18.40 -22.63 -0.92
CA PRO A 225 -18.08 -23.58 0.15
C PRO A 225 -17.96 -25.04 -0.33
N THR A 226 -18.55 -25.36 -1.49
CA THR A 226 -18.50 -26.69 -2.11
C THR A 226 -17.11 -27.07 -2.63
N ILE A 227 -16.22 -26.10 -2.86
CA ILE A 227 -14.85 -26.36 -3.33
C ILE A 227 -14.02 -26.91 -2.16
N ASN A 228 -13.98 -26.20 -1.04
CA ASN A 228 -13.30 -26.66 0.17
C ASN A 228 -13.80 -25.91 1.40
N LYS A 229 -14.55 -26.62 2.25
CA LYS A 229 -15.14 -26.03 3.46
C LYS A 229 -14.10 -25.48 4.43
N LYS A 230 -12.97 -26.19 4.61
CA LYS A 230 -11.87 -25.77 5.50
C LYS A 230 -11.32 -24.41 5.09
N TYR A 231 -10.95 -24.21 3.82
CA TYR A 231 -10.40 -22.94 3.35
C TYR A 231 -11.44 -21.84 3.12
N PHE A 232 -12.70 -22.21 2.88
CA PHE A 232 -13.83 -21.29 2.89
C PHE A 232 -14.03 -20.64 4.26
N ASP A 233 -13.91 -21.43 5.34
CA ASP A 233 -14.10 -20.96 6.71
C ASP A 233 -12.86 -20.26 7.30
N ARG A 234 -11.70 -20.26 6.62
CA ARG A 234 -10.50 -19.57 7.11
C ARG A 234 -10.66 -18.05 7.12
N LYS A 235 -10.15 -17.43 8.18
CA LYS A 235 -10.23 -15.98 8.41
C LYS A 235 -9.08 -15.26 7.69
N TYR A 236 -9.08 -15.28 6.35
CA TYR A 236 -8.01 -14.73 5.49
C TYR A 236 -8.34 -13.38 4.85
N ARG A 237 -9.38 -12.70 5.33
CA ARG A 237 -9.74 -11.34 4.93
C ARG A 237 -9.42 -10.39 6.08
N ALA A 238 -8.61 -9.37 5.83
CA ALA A 238 -8.26 -8.34 6.80
C ALA A 238 -8.99 -7.03 6.48
N ILE A 239 -9.55 -6.38 7.51
CA ILE A 239 -10.34 -5.15 7.40
C ILE A 239 -9.87 -4.17 8.48
N ILE A 240 -9.58 -2.92 8.12
CA ILE A 240 -9.34 -1.83 9.08
C ILE A 240 -10.46 -0.81 9.01
N ASP A 241 -10.52 0.08 9.99
CA ASP A 241 -11.37 1.28 9.92
C ASP A 241 -12.86 0.92 9.71
N ILE A 242 -13.30 -0.13 10.42
CA ILE A 242 -14.69 -0.56 10.44
C ILE A 242 -15.52 0.61 10.97
N SER A 243 -16.50 1.03 10.18
CA SER A 243 -17.44 2.11 10.54
C SER A 243 -18.70 2.02 9.69
N SER A 244 -19.68 2.87 9.97
CA SER A 244 -20.88 3.02 9.13
C SER A 244 -20.52 3.47 7.71
N LYS A 245 -19.50 4.33 7.57
CA LYS A 245 -19.03 4.88 6.29
C LYS A 245 -18.28 3.88 5.43
N HIS A 246 -17.54 2.94 6.01
CA HIS A 246 -16.83 1.92 5.23
C HIS A 246 -17.83 0.91 4.62
N PRO A 247 -17.95 0.82 3.27
CA PRO A 247 -18.97 -0.01 2.63
C PRO A 247 -18.45 -1.43 2.28
N PHE A 248 -17.74 -2.09 3.20
CA PHE A 248 -17.31 -3.47 2.98
C PHE A 248 -18.49 -4.45 3.01
N LYS A 249 -18.38 -5.55 2.27
CA LYS A 249 -19.43 -6.58 2.19
C LYS A 249 -19.46 -7.49 3.43
N GLU A 250 -20.64 -8.05 3.71
CA GLU A 250 -20.90 -9.05 4.77
C GLU A 250 -20.66 -8.51 6.20
N LYS A 251 -21.08 -7.27 6.49
CA LYS A 251 -20.91 -6.60 7.80
C LYS A 251 -21.42 -7.44 8.98
N GLU A 252 -22.58 -8.06 8.82
CA GLU A 252 -23.21 -8.93 9.84
C GLU A 252 -22.38 -10.18 10.12
N LYS A 253 -21.77 -10.76 9.08
CA LYS A 253 -20.90 -11.93 9.22
C LYS A 253 -19.59 -11.56 9.91
N VAL A 254 -19.00 -10.43 9.53
CA VAL A 254 -17.81 -9.89 10.21
C VAL A 254 -18.10 -9.64 11.68
N TYR A 255 -19.24 -9.00 12.00
CA TYR A 255 -19.67 -8.77 13.37
C TYR A 255 -19.80 -10.07 14.16
N LYS A 256 -20.45 -11.10 13.62
CA LYS A 256 -20.56 -12.42 14.26
C LYS A 256 -19.19 -13.03 14.55
N VAL A 257 -18.27 -12.98 13.57
CA VAL A 257 -16.91 -13.50 13.74
C VAL A 257 -16.13 -12.76 14.85
N LEU A 258 -16.33 -11.45 14.99
CA LEU A 258 -15.65 -10.62 15.99
C LEU A 258 -16.32 -10.66 17.37
N LYS A 259 -17.61 -11.00 17.45
CA LYS A 259 -18.31 -11.19 18.72
C LYS A 259 -17.70 -12.31 19.57
N ASP A 260 -17.14 -13.32 18.90
CA ASP A 260 -16.47 -14.44 19.55
C ASP A 260 -14.98 -14.18 19.81
N ASP A 261 -14.45 -13.04 19.35
CA ASP A 261 -13.05 -12.65 19.56
C ASP A 261 -12.91 -11.87 20.88
N THR A 262 -12.26 -12.50 21.85
CA THR A 262 -12.08 -11.95 23.21
C THR A 262 -11.33 -10.62 23.24
N SER A 263 -10.53 -10.32 22.21
CA SER A 263 -9.77 -9.07 22.16
C SER A 263 -10.61 -7.85 21.80
N VAL A 264 -11.81 -8.04 21.25
CA VAL A 264 -12.64 -6.94 20.70
C VAL A 264 -14.10 -7.01 21.11
N LYS A 265 -14.58 -8.15 21.65
CA LYS A 265 -16.00 -8.38 21.97
C LYS A 265 -16.61 -7.30 22.89
N GLU A 266 -15.83 -6.76 23.82
CA GLU A 266 -16.32 -5.78 24.81
C GLU A 266 -16.60 -4.41 24.17
N ASN A 267 -15.85 -4.06 23.12
CA ASN A 267 -15.93 -2.77 22.43
C ASN A 267 -16.56 -2.90 21.03
N LEU A 268 -17.18 -4.03 20.69
CA LEU A 268 -17.58 -4.33 19.32
C LEU A 268 -18.60 -3.32 18.76
N ASN A 269 -19.56 -2.87 19.57
CA ASN A 269 -20.53 -1.84 19.17
C ASN A 269 -19.87 -0.47 18.95
N GLU A 270 -18.84 -0.15 19.73
CA GLU A 270 -18.05 1.08 19.58
C GLU A 270 -17.21 1.03 18.31
N ILE A 271 -16.54 -0.11 18.04
CA ILE A 271 -15.76 -0.35 16.83
C ILE A 271 -16.62 -0.15 15.59
N PHE A 272 -17.85 -0.68 15.56
CA PHE A 272 -18.72 -0.50 14.41
C PHE A 272 -19.33 0.90 14.36
N GLY A 273 -19.55 1.55 15.50
CA GLY A 273 -20.21 2.86 15.59
C GLY A 273 -21.71 2.81 15.30
N TYR A 274 -22.31 1.63 15.21
CA TYR A 274 -23.74 1.39 15.06
C TYR A 274 -24.11 -0.02 15.51
N LYS A 275 -25.38 -0.22 15.88
CA LYS A 275 -25.90 -1.54 16.22
C LYS A 275 -26.16 -2.35 14.94
N ILE A 276 -25.51 -3.50 14.84
CA ILE A 276 -25.85 -4.52 13.84
C ILE A 276 -27.04 -5.32 14.38
N LYS A 277 -28.12 -5.40 13.59
CA LYS A 277 -29.32 -6.16 13.90
C LYS A 277 -29.09 -7.66 13.75
#